data_AF-A0A382Q5C5-F1
#
_entry.id   AF-A0A382Q5C5-F1
#
_cell.length_a   1.000
_cell.length_b   1.000
_cell.length_c   1.000
_cell.angle_alpha   90.00
_cell.angle_beta   90.00
_cell.angle_gamma   90.00
#
_symmetry.space_group_name_H-M   'P 1'
#
loop_
_entity.id
_entity.type
_entity.pdbx_description
1 polymer ?
#
loop_
_entity_poly.entity_id
_entity_poly.type
_entity_poly.pdbx_seq_one_letter_code
_entity_poly.pdbx_strand_id
1 'polypeptide(L)'
;MSPNKTSNKTSHIFVYVQLSDPKNNDFHLGENSSSFVRQLGNILMPFTETWEISYIEQRERGFFVQFKHEIDALDFSLAFLEKVRDTNDLEVGVAIHCGNDVLSAQRENEKLISFAGP
;
A
#
# COMPACT_ATOMS: atom_id res chain seq x y z
N MET A 1 3.30 43.00 -10.91
CA MET A 1 3.09 41.92 -9.93
C MET A 1 2.95 40.63 -10.70
N SER A 2 3.93 39.74 -10.61
CA SER A 2 3.86 38.41 -11.23
C SER A 2 2.79 37.58 -10.52
N PRO A 3 2.00 36.76 -11.23
CA PRO A 3 1.05 35.88 -10.58
C PRO A 3 1.83 34.90 -9.72
N ASN A 4 1.45 34.82 -8.45
CA ASN A 4 1.97 33.88 -7.48
C ASN A 4 1.65 32.47 -8.02
N LYS A 5 2.60 31.84 -8.71
CA LYS A 5 2.53 30.41 -9.07
C LYS A 5 2.75 29.61 -7.78
N THR A 6 1.77 29.59 -6.89
CA THR A 6 1.60 28.42 -6.02
C THR A 6 1.36 27.26 -6.98
N SER A 7 2.39 26.44 -7.22
CA SER A 7 2.22 25.28 -8.08
C SER A 7 1.06 24.46 -7.52
N ASN A 8 0.00 24.25 -8.30
CA ASN A 8 -0.99 23.20 -8.09
C ASN A 8 -0.27 21.84 -8.17
N LYS A 9 0.62 21.54 -7.23
CA LYS A 9 1.21 20.22 -7.09
C LYS A 9 0.11 19.38 -6.46
N THR A 10 -0.64 18.68 -7.30
CA THR A 10 -1.50 17.57 -6.88
C THR A 10 -0.63 16.62 -6.07
N SER A 11 -0.95 16.49 -4.79
CA SER A 11 -0.25 15.56 -3.91
C SER A 11 -0.54 14.13 -4.39
N HIS A 12 0.51 13.32 -4.49
CA HIS A 12 0.41 11.89 -4.74
C HIS A 12 0.03 11.19 -3.44
N ILE A 13 -1.09 10.50 -3.46
CA ILE A 13 -1.62 9.77 -2.30
C ILE A 13 -1.31 8.31 -2.54
N PHE A 14 -0.42 7.74 -1.74
CA PHE A 14 -0.03 6.35 -1.85
C PHE A 14 -0.45 5.59 -0.62
N VAL A 15 -1.07 4.43 -0.85
CA VAL A 15 -1.21 3.37 0.13
C VAL A 15 -0.17 2.32 -0.19
N TYR A 16 0.64 1.93 0.79
CA TYR A 16 1.52 0.77 0.70
C TYR A 16 0.95 -0.35 1.56
N VAL A 17 0.61 -1.45 0.90
CA VAL A 17 0.15 -2.68 1.55
C VAL A 17 1.31 -3.67 1.52
N GLN A 18 1.76 -4.15 2.67
CA GLN A 18 2.90 -5.06 2.79
C GLN A 18 2.52 -6.31 3.59
N LEU A 19 3.01 -7.47 3.16
CA LEU A 19 3.01 -8.69 3.97
C LEU A 19 3.90 -8.50 5.21
N SER A 20 3.35 -8.70 6.40
CA SER A 20 4.10 -8.67 7.65
C SER A 20 5.15 -9.79 7.69
N ASP A 21 6.24 -9.56 8.43
CA ASP A 21 7.20 -10.63 8.69
C ASP A 21 6.53 -11.69 9.58
N PRO A 22 6.63 -12.98 9.24
CA PRO A 22 6.14 -14.02 10.12
C PRO A 22 6.93 -13.93 11.42
N LYS A 23 6.20 -13.86 12.55
CA LYS A 23 6.77 -13.79 13.91
C LYS A 23 7.66 -15.00 14.26
N ASN A 24 7.68 -16.05 13.43
CA ASN A 24 8.57 -17.20 13.56
C ASN A 24 9.62 -17.21 12.43
N ASN A 25 10.89 -17.24 12.84
CA ASN A 25 12.11 -17.43 12.05
C ASN A 25 12.18 -18.80 11.33
N ASP A 26 11.09 -19.30 10.74
CA ASP A 26 11.17 -20.46 9.87
C ASP A 26 11.70 -20.00 8.51
N PHE A 27 13.00 -20.26 8.31
CA PHE A 27 13.79 -20.05 7.10
C PHE A 27 13.21 -20.69 5.82
N HIS A 28 12.07 -21.36 5.90
CA HIS A 28 11.36 -21.98 4.77
C HIS A 28 10.49 -21.01 3.96
N LEU A 29 10.32 -19.75 4.37
CA LEU A 29 9.50 -18.77 3.62
C LEU A 29 10.13 -18.24 2.33
N GLY A 30 11.44 -18.42 2.13
CA GLY A 30 12.12 -17.99 0.89
C GLY A 30 11.52 -18.63 -0.37
N GLU A 31 10.94 -19.83 -0.27
CA GLU A 31 10.32 -20.53 -1.40
C GLU A 31 8.85 -20.14 -1.64
N ASN A 32 8.17 -19.53 -0.65
CA ASN A 32 6.73 -19.23 -0.71
C ASN A 32 6.37 -17.73 -0.81
N SER A 33 7.36 -16.82 -0.74
CA SER A 33 7.14 -15.37 -0.78
C SER A 33 6.32 -14.92 -2.01
N SER A 34 6.65 -15.45 -3.19
CA SER A 34 5.92 -15.16 -4.43
C SER A 34 4.45 -15.62 -4.40
N SER A 35 4.16 -16.73 -3.72
CA SER A 35 2.80 -17.23 -3.55
C SER A 35 1.96 -16.31 -2.67
N PHE A 36 2.52 -15.83 -1.56
CA PHE A 36 1.85 -14.90 -0.66
C PHE A 36 1.60 -13.53 -1.32
N VAL A 37 2.58 -13.01 -2.07
CA VAL A 37 2.38 -11.76 -2.83
C VAL A 37 1.30 -11.93 -3.90
N ARG A 38 1.25 -13.10 -4.56
CA ARG A 38 0.18 -13.40 -5.51
C ARG A 38 -1.19 -13.50 -4.83
N GLN A 39 -1.29 -14.14 -3.66
CA GLN A 39 -2.52 -14.19 -2.88
C GLN A 39 -2.97 -12.78 -2.46
N LEU A 40 -2.04 -11.95 -1.99
CA LEU A 40 -2.30 -10.55 -1.66
C LEU A 40 -2.83 -9.79 -2.88
N GLY A 41 -2.21 -9.97 -4.04
CA GLY A 41 -2.67 -9.41 -5.31
C GLY A 41 -4.09 -9.86 -5.67
N ASN A 42 -4.42 -11.14 -5.49
CA ASN A 42 -5.76 -11.66 -5.74
C ASN A 42 -6.83 -11.05 -4.82
N ILE A 43 -6.47 -10.74 -3.57
CA ILE A 43 -7.36 -10.04 -2.64
C ILE A 43 -7.52 -8.57 -3.04
N LEU A 44 -6.43 -7.94 -3.51
CA LEU A 44 -6.39 -6.53 -3.88
C LEU A 44 -7.13 -6.24 -5.20
N MET A 45 -7.04 -7.12 -6.19
CA MET A 45 -7.60 -6.88 -7.54
C MET A 45 -9.08 -6.47 -7.54
N PRO A 46 -10.01 -7.11 -6.82
CA PRO A 46 -11.42 -6.68 -6.77
C PRO A 46 -11.62 -5.25 -6.25
N PHE A 47 -10.74 -4.78 -5.36
CA PHE A 47 -10.80 -3.41 -4.84
C PHE A 47 -10.42 -2.40 -5.93
N THR A 48 -9.56 -2.79 -6.87
CA THR A 48 -9.14 -1.92 -7.98
C THR A 48 -10.27 -1.57 -8.95
N GLU A 49 -11.34 -2.36 -8.93
CA GLU A 49 -12.55 -2.10 -9.73
C GLU A 49 -13.54 -1.18 -9.02
N THR A 50 -13.39 -0.99 -7.70
CA THR A 50 -14.36 -0.26 -6.86
C THR A 50 -13.95 1.19 -6.64
N TRP A 51 -12.65 1.47 -6.47
CA TRP A 51 -12.13 2.82 -6.25
C TRP A 51 -11.35 3.34 -7.47
N GLU A 52 -11.29 4.66 -7.62
CA GLU A 52 -10.56 5.31 -8.71
C GLU A 52 -9.05 5.29 -8.45
N ILE A 53 -8.44 4.12 -8.67
CA ILE A 53 -7.01 3.92 -8.56
C ILE A 53 -6.31 4.45 -9.81
N SER A 54 -5.30 5.28 -9.60
CA SER A 54 -4.52 5.90 -10.67
C SER A 54 -3.30 5.08 -11.08
N TYR A 55 -2.75 4.30 -10.16
CA TYR A 55 -1.54 3.52 -10.38
C TYR A 55 -1.40 2.40 -9.35
N ILE A 56 -0.88 1.26 -9.77
CA ILE A 56 -0.53 0.13 -8.90
C ILE A 56 0.86 -0.36 -9.27
N GLU A 57 1.69 -0.59 -8.25
CA GLU A 57 3.03 -1.13 -8.42
C GLU A 57 3.27 -2.28 -7.44
N GLN A 58 3.62 -3.44 -7.98
CA GLN A 58 4.05 -4.56 -7.16
C GLN A 58 5.48 -4.32 -6.65
N ARG A 59 5.68 -4.57 -5.36
CA ARG A 59 6.98 -4.64 -4.68
C ARG A 59 7.25 -6.08 -4.26
N GLU A 60 8.47 -6.34 -3.80
CA GLU A 60 8.90 -7.67 -3.35
C GLU A 60 7.96 -8.28 -2.30
N ARG A 61 7.38 -7.43 -1.43
CA ARG A 61 6.57 -7.86 -0.29
C ARG A 61 5.16 -7.28 -0.27
N GLY A 62 4.72 -6.62 -1.34
CA GLY A 62 3.52 -5.80 -1.24
C GLY A 62 3.15 -5.04 -2.51
N PHE A 63 2.26 -4.07 -2.36
CA PHE A 63 1.77 -3.24 -3.46
C PHE A 63 1.68 -1.78 -3.02
N PHE A 64 2.18 -0.89 -3.86
CA PHE A 64 1.81 0.51 -3.83
C PHE A 64 0.55 0.72 -4.65
N VAL A 65 -0.38 1.49 -4.09
CA VAL A 65 -1.63 1.85 -4.73
C VAL A 65 -1.79 3.35 -4.64
N GLN A 66 -1.95 4.02 -5.78
CA GLN A 66 -2.07 5.48 -5.85
C GLN A 66 -3.53 5.91 -6.04
N PHE A 67 -3.99 6.81 -5.20
CA PHE A 67 -5.34 7.36 -5.24
C PHE A 67 -5.35 8.82 -5.69
N LYS A 68 -6.50 9.26 -6.20
CA LYS A 68 -6.76 10.68 -6.51
C LYS A 68 -7.23 11.47 -5.29
N HIS A 69 -7.90 10.79 -4.35
CA HIS A 69 -8.50 11.41 -3.16
C HIS A 69 -8.09 10.67 -1.88
N GLU A 70 -7.92 11.41 -0.79
CA GLU A 70 -7.46 10.86 0.50
C GLU A 70 -8.51 9.96 1.14
N ILE A 71 -9.79 10.31 0.95
CA ILE A 71 -10.91 9.52 1.46
C ILE A 71 -10.95 8.13 0.81
N ASP A 72 -10.67 8.03 -0.49
CA ASP A 72 -10.62 6.75 -1.20
C ASP A 72 -9.48 5.87 -0.67
N ALA A 73 -8.31 6.47 -0.40
CA ALA A 73 -7.17 5.77 0.17
C ALA A 73 -7.47 5.21 1.58
N LEU A 74 -8.19 5.99 2.40
CA LEU A 74 -8.61 5.57 3.74
C LEU A 74 -9.66 4.46 3.68
N ASP A 75 -10.73 4.65 2.92
CA ASP A 75 -11.83 3.70 2.78
C ASP A 75 -11.35 2.38 2.19
N PHE A 76 -10.50 2.45 1.15
CA PHE A 76 -9.81 1.29 0.60
C PHE A 76 -9.01 0.56 1.68
N SER A 77 -8.18 1.27 2.45
CA SER A 77 -7.29 0.65 3.44
C SER A 77 -8.09 -0.09 4.52
N LEU A 78 -9.19 0.50 4.99
CA LEU A 78 -10.07 -0.12 5.98
C LEU A 78 -10.74 -1.37 5.40
N ALA A 79 -11.41 -1.24 4.25
CA ALA A 79 -12.11 -2.36 3.63
C ALA A 79 -11.16 -3.51 3.25
N PHE A 80 -9.94 -3.18 2.82
CA PHE A 80 -8.91 -4.15 2.49
C PHE A 80 -8.45 -4.93 3.74
N LEU A 81 -8.17 -4.22 4.84
CA LEU A 81 -7.80 -4.85 6.11
C LEU A 81 -8.89 -5.76 6.66
N GLU A 82 -10.15 -5.36 6.55
CA GLU A 82 -11.29 -6.21 6.92
C GLU A 82 -11.34 -7.48 6.08
N LYS A 83 -11.14 -7.36 4.76
CA LYS A 83 -11.14 -8.51 3.86
C LYS A 83 -10.00 -9.48 4.14
N VAL A 84 -8.79 -8.97 4.41
CA VAL A 84 -7.65 -9.80 4.78
C VAL A 84 -7.91 -10.51 6.11
N ARG A 85 -8.48 -9.81 7.10
CA ARG A 85 -8.88 -10.42 8.38
C ARG A 85 -9.87 -11.56 8.19
N ASP A 86 -10.84 -11.42 7.28
CA ASP A 86 -11.82 -12.48 7.02
C ASP A 86 -11.19 -13.72 6.37
N THR A 87 -10.11 -13.55 5.60
CA THR A 87 -9.38 -14.68 5.01
C THR A 87 -8.52 -15.43 6.03
N ASN A 88 -8.05 -14.78 7.11
CA ASN A 88 -7.14 -15.34 8.13
C ASN A 88 -5.84 -15.98 7.58
N ASP A 89 -5.54 -15.82 6.30
CA ASP A 89 -4.42 -16.49 5.62
C ASP A 89 -3.15 -15.62 5.56
N LEU A 90 -3.27 -14.32 5.80
CA LEU A 90 -2.20 -13.33 5.66
C LEU A 90 -2.20 -12.34 6.83
N GLU A 91 -1.01 -11.97 7.28
CA GLU A 91 -0.81 -10.81 8.15
C GLU A 91 -0.24 -9.68 7.28
N VAL A 92 -0.86 -8.51 7.32
CA VAL A 92 -0.50 -7.37 6.46
C VAL A 92 -0.42 -6.08 7.26
N GLY A 93 0.54 -5.23 6.90
CA GLY A 93 0.62 -3.84 7.31
C GLY A 93 0.15 -2.92 6.18
N VAL A 94 -0.43 -1.78 6.56
CA VAL A 94 -0.82 -0.73 5.62
C VAL A 94 -0.25 0.61 6.09
N ALA A 95 0.41 1.33 5.19
CA ALA A 95 0.85 2.70 5.39
C ALA A 95 0.21 3.61 4.35
N ILE A 96 -0.17 4.82 4.75
CA ILE A 96 -0.71 5.85 3.87
C ILE A 96 0.18 7.09 3.97
N HIS A 97 0.58 7.64 2.83
CA HIS A 97 1.36 8.87 2.77
C HIS A 97 0.96 9.72 1.56
N CYS A 98 0.86 11.03 1.80
CA CYS A 98 0.60 12.04 0.79
C CYS A 98 1.87 12.87 0.57
N GLY A 99 2.38 12.91 -0.67
CA GLY A 99 3.60 13.64 -0.99
C GLY A 99 3.57 14.29 -2.36
N ASN A 100 4.32 15.37 -2.54
CA ASN A 100 4.36 16.12 -3.80
C ASN A 100 5.33 15.53 -4.84
N ASP A 101 5.98 14.43 -4.51
CA ASP A 101 6.95 13.71 -5.32
C ASP A 101 6.74 12.21 -5.11
N VAL A 102 6.66 11.44 -6.20
CA VAL A 102 6.34 10.01 -6.17
C VAL A 102 7.37 9.22 -5.36
N LEU A 103 8.66 9.43 -5.64
CA LEU A 103 9.75 8.67 -5.01
C LEU A 103 9.83 8.97 -3.51
N SER A 104 9.69 10.24 -3.15
CA SER A 104 9.66 10.66 -1.75
C SER A 104 8.47 10.06 -1.02
N ALA A 105 7.27 10.09 -1.63
CA ALA A 105 6.06 9.55 -1.02
C ALA A 105 6.13 8.03 -0.81
N GLN A 106 6.62 7.29 -1.80
CA GLN A 106 6.84 5.84 -1.69
C GLN A 106 7.85 5.51 -0.59
N ARG A 107 8.97 6.24 -0.52
CA ARG A 107 10.00 6.05 0.50
C ARG A 107 9.50 6.34 1.90
N GLU A 108 8.69 7.37 2.10
CA GLU A 108 8.10 7.66 3.41
C GLU A 108 7.08 6.59 3.82
N ASN A 109 6.31 6.04 2.88
CA ASN A 109 5.43 4.90 3.16
C ASN A 109 6.20 3.65 3.64
N GLU A 110 7.29 3.30 2.97
CA GLU A 110 8.18 2.20 3.38
C GLU A 110 8.82 2.43 4.76
N LYS A 111 9.13 3.68 5.10
CA LYS A 111 9.58 4.04 6.44
C LYS A 111 8.47 3.87 7.47
N LEU A 112 7.27 4.37 7.20
CA LEU A 112 6.14 4.30 8.12
C LEU A 112 5.83 2.86 8.53
N ILE A 113 5.80 1.95 7.55
CA ILE A 113 5.50 0.54 7.80
C ILE A 113 6.64 -0.18 8.53
N SER A 114 7.91 0.18 8.26
CA SER A 114 9.05 -0.39 9.00
C SER A 114 9.14 0.12 10.45
N PHE A 115 8.70 1.35 10.73
CA PHE A 115 8.59 1.87 12.10
C PHE A 115 7.44 1.25 12.90
N ALA A 116 6.37 0.84 12.24
CA ALA A 116 5.25 0.17 12.90
C ALA A 116 5.63 -1.21 13.47
N GLY A 117 6.75 -1.80 13.01
CA GLY A 117 7.25 -3.08 13.46
C GLY A 117 6.39 -4.29 13.01
N PRO A 118 6.89 -5.53 13.15
CA PRO A 118 6.08 -6.74 13.02
C PRO A 118 5.11 -6.96 14.20
#